data_AF-A0A7Z0WNZ4-F1
#
_entry.id   AF-A0A7Z0WNZ4-F1
#
_cell.length_a   1.000
_cell.length_b   1.000
_cell.length_c   1.000
_cell.angle_alpha   90.00
_cell.angle_beta   90.00
_cell.angle_gamma   90.00
#
_symmetry.space_group_name_H-M   'P 1'
#
loop_
_entity.id
_entity.type
_entity.pdbx_description
1 polymer ?
#
loop_
_entity_poly.entity_id
_entity_poly.type
_entity_poly.pdbx_seq_one_letter_code
_entity_poly.pdbx_strand_id
1 'polypeptide(L)'
;MAGFLADVTVVVHFAALLYIGLGGFLAWRWPKSIFVHVFFALWGVAVNVLPIPCPLTTLEDHFRAEQGLGPLPGGFNEYYIYDDLIPRSLLPVVAVGAVVLLVVSYVGVYRRWSAERVGTA
;
A
#
# COMPACT_ATOMS: atom_id res chain seq x y z
N MET A 1 -26.11 -1.22 7.02
CA MET A 1 -25.36 -0.52 5.94
C MET A 1 -23.91 -0.30 6.33
N ALA A 2 -23.62 0.13 7.57
CA ALA A 2 -22.25 0.26 8.10
C ALA A 2 -21.37 -0.99 7.90
N GLY A 3 -21.91 -2.20 8.08
CA GLY A 3 -21.18 -3.45 7.81
C GLY A 3 -20.61 -3.55 6.40
N PHE A 4 -21.43 -3.26 5.37
CA PHE A 4 -20.99 -3.27 3.98
C PHE A 4 -19.91 -2.21 3.69
N LEU A 5 -20.01 -1.03 4.31
CA LEU A 5 -19.01 0.03 4.16
C LEU A 5 -17.67 -0.33 4.82
N ALA A 6 -17.72 -1.03 5.96
CA ALA A 6 -16.53 -1.59 6.60
C ALA A 6 -15.86 -2.63 5.68
N ASP A 7 -16.62 -3.57 5.12
CA ASP A 7 -16.10 -4.59 4.19
C ASP A 7 -15.47 -3.96 2.94
N VAL A 8 -16.13 -2.94 2.36
CA VAL A 8 -15.57 -2.18 1.24
C VAL A 8 -14.27 -1.48 1.63
N THR A 9 -14.20 -0.92 2.84
CA THR A 9 -12.98 -0.26 3.33
C THR A 9 -11.81 -1.25 3.44
N VAL A 10 -12.07 -2.45 3.95
CA VAL A 10 -11.08 -3.53 4.02
C VAL A 10 -10.58 -3.91 2.62
N VAL A 11 -11.48 -4.12 1.66
CA VAL A 11 -11.12 -4.46 0.27
C VAL A 11 -10.29 -3.35 -0.37
N VAL A 12 -10.67 -2.09 -0.18
CA VAL A 12 -9.93 -0.92 -0.67
C VAL A 12 -8.56 -0.83 -0.01
N HIS A 13 -8.44 -1.19 1.27
CA HIS A 13 -7.16 -1.22 1.99
C HIS A 13 -6.21 -2.27 1.42
N PHE A 14 -6.70 -3.50 1.20
CA PHE A 14 -5.90 -4.53 0.52
C PHE A 14 -5.50 -4.12 -0.89
N ALA A 15 -6.40 -3.49 -1.65
CA ALA A 15 -6.07 -2.96 -2.97
C ALA A 15 -4.98 -1.87 -2.90
N ALA A 16 -5.00 -1.01 -1.88
CA ALA A 16 -3.96 -0.01 -1.65
C ALA A 16 -2.61 -0.67 -1.33
N LEU A 17 -2.57 -1.70 -0.49
CA LEU A 17 -1.34 -2.46 -0.20
C LEU A 17 -0.76 -3.11 -1.46
N LEU A 18 -1.60 -3.76 -2.27
CA LEU A 18 -1.19 -4.33 -3.56
C LEU A 18 -0.68 -3.26 -4.52
N TYR A 19 -1.32 -2.09 -4.57
CA TYR A 19 -0.89 -0.97 -5.40
C TYR A 19 0.43 -0.34 -4.93
N ILE A 20 0.69 -0.30 -3.62
CA ILE A 20 1.98 0.12 -3.07
C ILE A 20 3.10 -0.84 -3.48
N GLY A 21 2.84 -2.15 -3.54
CA GLY A 21 3.83 -3.13 -3.97
C GLY A 21 4.02 -3.22 -5.49
N LEU A 22 2.93 -3.19 -6.24
CA LEU A 22 2.91 -3.51 -7.68
C LEU A 22 2.66 -2.30 -8.60
N GLY A 23 2.26 -1.15 -8.05
CA GLY A 23 1.89 0.03 -8.83
C GLY A 23 3.03 0.61 -9.67
N GLY A 24 4.29 0.41 -9.25
CA GLY A 24 5.46 0.81 -10.03
C GLY A 24 5.58 0.08 -11.38
N PHE A 25 5.08 -1.15 -11.47
CA PHE A 25 5.00 -1.88 -12.74
C PHE A 25 3.89 -1.35 -13.64
N LEU A 26 2.80 -0.82 -13.06
CA LEU A 26 1.74 -0.16 -13.82
C LEU A 26 2.27 1.10 -14.54
N ALA A 27 3.25 1.78 -13.94
CA ALA A 27 3.95 2.91 -14.54
C ALA A 27 4.72 2.54 -15.83
N TRP A 28 5.03 1.26 -16.06
CA TRP A 28 5.68 0.84 -17.30
C TRP A 28 4.75 0.94 -18.51
N ARG A 29 3.44 0.80 -18.29
CA ARG A 29 2.43 0.90 -19.35
C ARG A 29 1.75 2.28 -19.37
N TRP A 30 1.69 2.95 -18.21
CA TRP A 30 1.02 4.24 -17.99
C TRP A 30 1.96 5.17 -17.20
N PRO A 31 2.88 5.90 -17.86
CA PRO A 31 3.96 6.62 -17.19
C PRO A 31 3.48 7.67 -16.18
N LYS A 32 2.29 8.25 -16.37
CA LYS A 32 1.69 9.21 -15.41
C LYS A 32 1.32 8.57 -14.07
N SER A 33 1.12 7.25 -14.01
CA SER A 33 0.78 6.56 -12.76
C SER A 33 1.94 6.54 -11.75
N ILE A 34 3.18 6.85 -12.17
CA ILE A 34 4.31 6.93 -11.24
C ILE A 34 4.09 7.97 -10.14
N PHE A 35 3.47 9.12 -10.43
CA PHE A 35 3.22 10.16 -9.44
C PHE A 35 2.27 9.67 -8.34
N VAL A 36 1.20 8.98 -8.75
CA VAL A 36 0.23 8.38 -7.83
C VAL A 36 0.92 7.30 -7.00
N HIS A 37 1.70 6.44 -7.65
CA HIS A 37 2.40 5.38 -6.97
C HIS A 37 3.46 5.90 -5.97
N VAL A 38 4.23 6.94 -6.32
CA VAL A 38 5.16 7.62 -5.40
C VAL A 38 4.43 8.14 -4.17
N PHE A 39 3.28 8.81 -4.36
CA PHE A 39 2.47 9.30 -3.24
C PHE A 39 2.05 8.16 -2.31
N PHE A 40 1.51 7.06 -2.86
CA PHE A 40 1.10 5.90 -2.07
C PHE A 40 2.28 5.21 -1.37
N ALA A 41 3.44 5.10 -2.03
CA ALA A 41 4.64 4.52 -1.45
C ALA A 41 5.17 5.37 -0.27
N LEU A 42 5.23 6.70 -0.45
CA LEU A 42 5.60 7.63 0.62
C LEU A 42 4.61 7.57 1.77
N TRP A 43 3.31 7.50 1.48
CA TRP A 43 2.28 7.36 2.49
C TRP A 43 2.44 6.05 3.26
N GLY A 44 2.68 4.94 2.56
CA GLY A 44 2.95 3.63 3.15
C GLY A 44 4.16 3.65 4.10
N VAL A 45 5.24 4.35 3.74
CA VAL A 45 6.39 4.54 4.64
C VAL A 45 6.00 5.43 5.83
N ALA A 46 5.30 6.54 5.59
CA ALA A 46 4.92 7.48 6.63
C ALA A 46 4.06 6.83 7.72
N VAL A 47 3.06 6.01 7.37
CA VAL A 47 2.20 5.33 8.35
C VAL A 47 2.92 4.23 9.13
N ASN A 48 4.05 3.71 8.62
CA ASN A 48 4.85 2.71 9.32
C ASN A 48 5.94 3.34 10.22
N VAL A 49 6.41 4.55 9.89
CA VAL A 49 7.52 5.22 10.59
C VAL A 49 7.02 6.29 11.57
N LEU A 50 5.92 6.95 11.24
CA LEU A 50 5.31 7.99 12.06
C LEU A 50 4.14 7.38 12.87
N PRO A 51 3.85 7.90 14.07
CA PRO A 51 2.69 7.49 14.86
C PRO A 51 1.39 8.09 14.31
N ILE A 52 1.15 7.92 13.01
CA ILE A 52 -0.02 8.46 12.30
C ILE A 52 -0.86 7.27 11.83
N PRO A 53 -2.16 7.22 12.18
CA PRO A 53 -3.03 6.15 11.72
C PRO A 53 -3.22 6.22 10.20
N CYS A 54 -3.32 5.06 9.55
CA CYS A 54 -3.73 5.00 8.16
C CYS A 54 -5.18 5.51 8.03
N PRO A 55 -5.48 6.42 7.09
CA PRO A 55 -6.81 7.03 6.96
C PRO A 55 -7.89 5.97 6.66
N LEU A 56 -7.50 4.87 6.01
CA LEU A 56 -8.40 3.74 5.77
C LEU A 56 -8.69 2.95 7.06
N THR A 57 -7.71 2.81 7.97
CA THR A 57 -7.96 2.22 9.30
C THR A 57 -8.90 3.10 10.10
N THR A 58 -8.70 4.41 10.12
CA THR A 58 -9.61 5.35 10.79
C THR A 58 -11.03 5.28 10.22
N LEU A 59 -11.16 5.14 8.91
CA LEU A 59 -12.45 5.00 8.24
C LEU A 59 -13.13 3.67 8.60
N GLU A 60 -12.37 2.58 8.69
CA GLU A 60 -12.90 1.29 9.13
C GLU A 60 -13.34 1.33 10.59
N ASP A 61 -12.52 1.90 11.47
CA ASP A 61 -12.85 2.10 12.88
C ASP A 61 -14.13 2.92 13.06
N HIS A 62 -14.37 3.91 12.20
CA HIS A 62 -15.61 4.68 12.18
C HIS A 62 -16.83 3.80 11.86
N PHE A 63 -16.78 3.00 10.79
CA PHE A 63 -17.88 2.09 10.46
C PHE A 63 -18.05 0.94 11.44
N ARG A 64 -16.97 0.52 12.11
CA ARG A 64 -17.02 -0.44 13.23
C ARG A 64 -17.72 0.18 14.44
N ALA A 65 -17.41 1.43 14.79
CA ALA A 65 -18.06 2.14 15.88
C ALA A 65 -19.57 2.29 15.65
N GLU A 66 -20.01 2.55 14.41
CA GLU A 66 -21.43 2.57 14.04
C GLU A 66 -22.15 1.22 14.26
N GLN A 67 -21.39 0.11 14.31
CA GLN A 67 -21.89 -1.23 14.59
C GLN A 67 -21.81 -1.60 16.08
N GLY A 68 -21.39 -0.68 16.94
CA GLY A 68 -21.13 -0.94 18.36
C GLY A 68 -19.84 -1.73 18.61
N LEU A 69 -18.98 -1.86 17.61
CA LEU A 69 -17.66 -2.49 17.74
C LEU A 69 -16.62 -1.43 18.12
N GLY A 70 -15.60 -1.84 18.86
CA GLY A 70 -14.43 -1.00 19.14
C GLY A 70 -13.49 -0.86 17.93
N PRO A 71 -12.51 0.05 18.02
CA PRO A 71 -11.45 0.19 17.01
C PRO A 71 -10.66 -1.12 16.87
N LEU A 72 -10.02 -1.29 15.72
CA LEU A 72 -9.14 -2.43 15.43
C LEU A 72 -7.98 -2.43 16.43
N PRO A 73 -7.83 -3.50 17.24
CA PRO A 73 -6.69 -3.61 18.15
C PRO A 73 -5.40 -3.71 17.34
N GLY A 74 -4.49 -2.75 17.55
CA GLY A 74 -3.22 -2.68 16.81
C GLY A 74 -3.32 -2.13 15.38
N GLY A 75 -4.52 -1.79 14.91
CA GLY A 75 -4.78 -1.31 13.56
C GLY A 75 -4.90 -2.41 12.51
N PHE A 76 -5.05 -2.02 11.24
CA PHE A 76 -5.42 -2.92 10.15
C PHE A 76 -4.43 -4.07 9.93
N ASN A 77 -3.14 -3.78 9.82
CA ASN A 77 -2.13 -4.81 9.54
C ASN A 77 -2.01 -5.81 10.69
N GLU A 78 -2.08 -5.33 11.94
CA GLU A 78 -2.01 -6.21 13.11
C GLU A 78 -3.23 -7.11 13.21
N TYR A 79 -4.42 -6.59 12.90
CA TYR A 79 -5.66 -7.34 12.99
C TYR A 79 -5.89 -8.31 11.83
N TYR A 80 -5.44 -7.99 10.61
CA TYR A 80 -5.74 -8.78 9.40
C TYR A 80 -4.55 -9.51 8.79
N ILE A 81 -3.32 -9.11 9.08
CA ILE A 81 -2.13 -9.58 8.36
C ILE A 81 -1.16 -10.28 9.30
N TYR A 82 -0.84 -9.66 10.43
CA TYR A 82 0.19 -10.18 11.33
C TYR A 82 -0.30 -11.46 12.01
N ASP A 83 0.57 -12.47 12.01
CA ASP A 83 0.36 -13.79 12.62
C ASP A 83 -0.75 -14.66 11.99
N ASP A 84 -1.73 -14.09 11.31
CA ASP A 84 -2.72 -14.81 10.49
C ASP A 84 -2.20 -15.14 9.08
N LEU A 85 -1.63 -14.15 8.39
CA LEU A 85 -1.10 -14.29 7.02
C LEU A 85 0.42 -14.26 7.00
N ILE A 86 1.02 -13.37 7.79
CA ILE A 86 2.45 -13.12 7.81
C ILE A 86 2.91 -13.16 9.27
N PRO A 87 3.65 -14.21 9.68
CA PRO A 87 4.28 -14.25 11.00
C PRO A 87 5.12 -12.99 11.23
N ARG A 88 5.06 -12.40 12.42
CA ARG A 88 5.84 -11.18 12.73
C ARG A 88 7.34 -11.32 12.45
N SER A 89 7.88 -12.53 12.57
CA SER A 89 9.28 -12.85 12.24
C SER A 89 9.64 -12.63 10.77
N LEU A 90 8.66 -12.66 9.86
CA LEU A 90 8.85 -12.43 8.43
C LEU A 90 8.63 -10.97 8.02
N LEU A 91 8.14 -10.10 8.90
CA LEU A 91 7.92 -8.68 8.56
C LEU A 91 9.18 -7.98 8.04
N PRO A 92 10.40 -8.20 8.61
CA PRO A 92 11.61 -7.62 8.03
C PRO A 92 11.87 -8.11 6.60
N VAL A 93 11.59 -9.39 6.32
CA VAL A 93 11.76 -9.98 4.98
C VAL A 93 10.76 -9.37 3.99
N VAL A 94 9.50 -9.20 4.41
CA VAL A 94 8.45 -8.56 3.61
C VAL A 94 8.80 -7.11 3.32
N ALA A 95 9.30 -6.36 4.31
CA ALA A 95 9.74 -4.98 4.13
C ALA A 95 10.90 -4.89 3.12
N VAL A 96 11.92 -5.74 3.24
CA VAL A 96 13.03 -5.81 2.28
C VAL A 96 12.52 -6.19 0.88
N GLY A 97 11.64 -7.18 0.78
CA GLY A 97 11.02 -7.58 -0.48
C GLY A 97 10.23 -6.45 -1.14
N ALA A 98 9.46 -5.69 -0.37
CA ALA A 98 8.73 -4.51 -0.85
C ALA A 98 9.68 -3.41 -1.35
N VAL A 99 10.78 -3.15 -0.66
CA VAL A 99 11.82 -2.20 -1.10
C VAL A 99 12.47 -2.67 -2.39
N VAL A 100 12.81 -3.96 -2.51
CA VAL A 100 13.38 -4.53 -3.73
C VAL A 100 12.41 -4.39 -4.91
N LEU A 101 11.13 -4.71 -4.71
CA LEU A 101 10.08 -4.53 -5.72
C LEU A 101 9.97 -3.07 -6.17
N LEU A 102 9.96 -2.12 -5.23
CA LEU A 102 9.94 -0.69 -5.52
C LEU A 102 11.15 -0.28 -6.38
N VAL A 103 12.36 -0.64 -5.95
CA VAL A 103 13.60 -0.31 -6.67
C VAL A 103 13.59 -0.89 -8.08
N VAL A 104 13.25 -2.18 -8.24
CA VAL A 104 13.17 -2.85 -9.54
C VAL A 104 12.16 -2.15 -10.45
N SER A 105 10.99 -1.80 -9.92
CA SER A 105 9.95 -1.12 -10.69
C SER A 105 10.40 0.25 -11.18
N TYR A 106 11.11 1.04 -10.35
CA TYR A 106 11.57 2.39 -10.71
C TYR A 106 12.74 2.35 -11.68
N VAL A 107 13.67 1.41 -11.50
CA VAL A 107 14.76 1.15 -12.46
C VAL A 107 14.17 0.78 -13.83
N GLY A 108 13.11 -0.05 -13.86
CA GLY A 108 12.40 -0.38 -15.10
C GLY A 108 11.81 0.84 -15.80
N VAL A 109 11.13 1.73 -15.06
CA VAL A 109 10.60 3.00 -15.61
C VAL A 109 11.73 3.87 -16.16
N TYR A 110 12.80 4.06 -15.37
CA TYR A 110 13.94 4.88 -15.77
C TYR A 110 14.61 4.37 -17.05
N ARG A 111 14.82 3.05 -17.17
CA ARG A 111 15.40 2.44 -18.38
C ARG A 111 14.50 2.66 -19.60
N ARG A 112 13.18 2.56 -19.44
CA ARG A 112 12.22 2.76 -20.53
C ARG A 112 12.20 4.22 -21.02
N TRP A 113 12.18 5.17 -20.10
CA TRP A 113 12.26 6.59 -20.44
C TRP A 113 13.60 6.98 -21.07
N SER A 114 14.70 6.40 -20.62
CA SER A 114 16.02 6.64 -21.23
C SER A 114 16.12 6.08 -22.64
N ALA A 115 15.50 4.93 -22.92
CA ALA A 115 15.46 4.35 -24.26
C ALA A 115 14.63 5.21 -25.24
N GLU A 116 13.50 5.75 -24.79
CA GLU A 116 12.66 6.66 -25.59
C GLU A 116 13.39 7.96 -25.94
N ARG A 117 14.20 8.53 -25.02
CA ARG A 117 14.97 9.76 -25.27
C ARG A 117 16.12 9.58 -26.25
N VAL A 118 16.73 8.39 -26.30
CA VAL A 118 17.83 8.08 -27.22
C VAL A 118 17.33 7.82 -28.65
N GLY A 119 16.09 7.34 -28.82
CA GLY A 119 15.50 7.11 -30.14
C GLY A 119 14.90 8.35 -30.82
N THR A 120 14.79 9.47 -30.11
CA THR A 120 14.27 10.75 -30.63
C THR A 120 15.36 11.79 -30.91
N ALA A 121 16.63 11.45 -30.73
CA ALA A 121 17.78 12.27 -31.10
C ALA A 121 18.34 11.82 -32.46
#